data_AF-A0A2V8JQS6-F1
#
_entry.id   AF-A0A2V8JQS6-F1
#
_cell.length_a   1.000
_cell.length_b   1.000
_cell.length_c   1.000
_cell.angle_alpha   90.00
_cell.angle_beta   90.00
_cell.angle_gamma   90.00
#
_symmetry.space_group_name_H-M   'P 1'
#
loop_
_entity.id
_entity.type
_entity.pdbx_description
1 polymer ?
#
loop_
_entity_poly.entity_id
_entity_poly.type
_entity_poly.pdbx_seq_one_letter_code
_entity_poly.pdbx_strand_id
1 'polypeptide(L)'
;MTIAALFLVLAVSAVDLDIVAVPLANDVKIVLTPAGRSELKRDGNVTQIKIEIDRIAQPKSLGPALNTYVVWAVSPEGIFDNLGEVQINGNKGQFTATTRFGQFGILITAEPHYMVDRPSSAVAYRSQTPKTDIRRKTVSVEVGSYDYSSLVATSSIGVQGWVVQARAAFQIARNVGADRFAPEEFRNAQVAIGSLEELITRAAPADILWPTASEVIGWSQRATVAARAKK
;
A
#
# COMPACT_ATOMS: atom_id res chain seq x y z
N MET A 1 3.18 -41.04 14.81
CA MET A 1 2.42 -39.97 14.14
C MET A 1 3.36 -38.80 13.90
N THR A 2 3.91 -38.71 12.70
CA THR A 2 4.79 -37.61 12.28
C THR A 2 3.91 -36.43 11.89
N ILE A 3 3.94 -35.35 12.68
CA ILE A 3 3.30 -34.10 12.32
C ILE A 3 4.13 -33.50 11.18
N ALA A 4 3.59 -33.50 9.97
CA ALA A 4 4.19 -32.77 8.85
C ALA A 4 4.11 -31.27 9.17
N ALA A 5 5.26 -30.65 9.37
CA ALA A 5 5.36 -29.20 9.45
C ALA A 5 4.99 -28.62 8.08
N LEU A 6 3.84 -27.97 8.00
CA LEU A 6 3.43 -27.21 6.83
C LEU A 6 4.32 -25.95 6.77
N PHE A 7 5.40 -26.02 5.99
CA PHE A 7 6.18 -24.84 5.64
C PHE A 7 5.34 -23.97 4.70
N LEU A 8 4.74 -22.92 5.26
CA LEU A 8 4.12 -21.85 4.49
C LEU A 8 5.25 -21.12 3.76
N VAL A 9 5.40 -21.38 2.45
CA VAL A 9 6.36 -20.67 1.61
C VAL A 9 5.82 -19.27 1.37
N LEU A 10 6.47 -18.26 1.95
CA LEU A 10 6.27 -16.87 1.55
C LEU A 10 6.64 -16.74 0.07
N ALA A 11 5.69 -16.32 -0.77
CA ALA A 11 5.95 -16.03 -2.18
C ALA A 11 6.58 -14.64 -2.32
N VAL A 12 7.82 -14.49 -1.83
CA VAL A 12 8.64 -13.33 -2.16
C VAL A 12 8.85 -13.33 -3.67
N SER A 13 8.38 -12.29 -4.34
CA SER A 13 8.46 -12.15 -5.79
C SER A 13 9.47 -11.07 -6.15
N ALA A 14 10.37 -11.35 -7.07
CA ALA A 14 11.24 -10.33 -7.65
C ALA A 14 10.47 -9.54 -8.72
N VAL A 15 10.54 -8.22 -8.66
CA VAL A 15 9.88 -7.31 -9.58
C VAL A 15 10.92 -6.36 -10.15
N ASP A 16 11.10 -6.45 -11.47
CA ASP A 16 11.95 -5.49 -12.19
C ASP A 16 11.20 -4.19 -12.45
N LEU A 17 11.82 -3.06 -12.13
CA LEU A 17 11.29 -1.75 -12.46
C LEU A 17 12.40 -0.78 -12.85
N ASP A 18 12.02 0.23 -13.62
CA ASP A 18 12.94 1.25 -14.10
C ASP A 18 13.03 2.41 -13.10
N ILE A 19 14.25 2.66 -12.65
CA ILE A 19 14.64 3.84 -11.88
C ILE A 19 15.05 4.94 -12.85
N VAL A 20 14.58 6.16 -12.62
CA VAL A 20 15.01 7.33 -13.39
C VAL A 20 15.52 8.44 -12.47
N ALA A 21 16.50 9.19 -12.95
CA ALA A 21 16.92 10.44 -12.32
C ALA A 21 16.01 11.60 -12.75
N VAL A 22 15.57 12.42 -11.80
CA VAL A 22 14.71 13.58 -12.03
C VAL A 22 15.56 14.86 -11.91
N PRO A 23 15.95 15.48 -13.04
CA PRO A 23 16.77 16.69 -13.02
C PRO A 23 15.96 17.90 -12.55
N LEU A 24 16.65 18.92 -12.03
CA LEU A 24 16.04 20.21 -11.65
C LEU A 24 15.48 21.00 -12.84
N ALA A 25 16.06 20.79 -14.03
CA ALA A 25 15.79 21.65 -15.17
C ALA A 25 14.51 21.29 -15.94
N ASN A 26 14.04 20.04 -15.87
CA ASN A 26 12.96 19.55 -16.73
C ASN A 26 12.13 18.47 -16.05
N ASP A 27 10.85 18.43 -16.39
CA ASP A 27 9.93 17.39 -15.97
C ASP A 27 10.25 16.05 -16.67
N VAL A 28 10.05 14.94 -15.96
CA VAL A 28 10.28 13.58 -16.47
C VAL A 28 8.95 12.84 -16.54
N LYS A 29 8.61 12.32 -17.72
CA LYS A 29 7.43 11.49 -17.93
C LYS A 29 7.82 10.02 -17.94
N ILE A 30 7.13 9.21 -17.13
CA ILE A 30 7.36 7.77 -17.04
C ILE A 30 6.09 7.04 -17.43
N VAL A 31 6.24 5.97 -18.19
CA VAL A 31 5.15 5.02 -18.46
C VAL A 31 5.06 4.04 -17.30
N LEU A 32 3.86 3.88 -16.75
CA LEU A 32 3.54 2.87 -15.75
C LEU A 32 2.76 1.75 -16.44
N THR A 33 3.42 0.63 -16.75
CA THR A 33 2.75 -0.52 -17.39
C THR A 33 1.74 -1.14 -16.42
N PRO A 34 0.54 -1.56 -16.86
CA PRO A 34 0.09 -1.63 -18.26
C PRO A 34 -0.55 -0.37 -18.85
N ALA A 35 -1.09 0.54 -18.05
CA ALA A 35 -1.95 1.63 -18.55
C ALA A 35 -1.94 2.90 -17.69
N GLY A 36 -0.81 3.21 -17.07
CA GLY A 36 -0.60 4.43 -16.29
C GLY A 36 0.52 5.29 -16.86
N ARG A 37 0.53 6.54 -16.43
CA ARG A 37 1.57 7.53 -16.73
C ARG A 37 1.87 8.32 -15.47
N SER A 38 3.12 8.74 -15.33
CA SER A 38 3.51 9.70 -14.30
C SER A 38 4.27 10.87 -14.87
N GLU A 39 4.15 12.01 -14.20
CA GLU A 39 4.93 13.21 -14.43
C GLU A 39 5.66 13.56 -13.13
N LEU A 40 6.98 13.68 -13.23
CA LEU A 40 7.88 13.96 -12.12
C LEU A 40 8.50 15.33 -12.32
N LYS A 41 8.42 16.17 -11.29
CA LYS A 41 9.00 17.51 -11.30
C LYS A 41 9.84 17.73 -10.06
N ARG A 42 11.13 18.03 -10.25
CA ARG A 42 12.04 18.35 -9.15
C ARG A 42 11.92 19.84 -8.80
N ASP A 43 11.62 20.14 -7.54
CA ASP A 43 11.59 21.50 -6.97
C ASP A 43 12.51 21.54 -5.75
N GLY A 44 13.74 22.05 -5.97
CA GLY A 44 14.81 22.02 -4.98
C GLY A 44 15.13 20.61 -4.48
N ASN A 45 14.87 20.35 -3.19
CA ASN A 45 15.16 19.08 -2.54
C ASN A 45 13.99 18.07 -2.58
N VAL A 46 12.88 18.44 -3.21
CA VAL A 46 11.67 17.63 -3.28
C VAL A 46 11.33 17.31 -4.73
N THR A 47 10.79 16.13 -4.97
CA THR A 47 10.22 15.74 -6.26
C THR A 47 8.72 15.61 -6.12
N GLN A 48 7.99 16.39 -6.89
CA GLN A 48 6.54 16.25 -7.06
C GLN A 48 6.25 15.12 -8.02
N ILE A 49 5.26 14.30 -7.67
CA ILE A 49 4.81 13.15 -8.44
C ILE A 49 3.34 13.38 -8.78
N LYS A 50 2.99 13.26 -10.06
CA LYS A 50 1.60 13.14 -10.51
C LYS A 50 1.45 11.83 -11.26
N ILE A 51 0.40 11.07 -10.98
CA ILE A 51 0.10 9.80 -11.64
C ILE A 51 -1.33 9.82 -12.13
N GLU A 52 -1.53 9.33 -13.35
CA GLU A 52 -2.84 9.08 -13.94
C GLU A 52 -2.89 7.66 -14.48
N ILE A 53 -3.98 6.95 -14.20
CA ILE A 53 -4.20 5.56 -14.62
C ILE A 53 -5.55 5.49 -15.32
N ASP A 54 -5.53 5.00 -16.55
CA ASP A 54 -6.74 4.78 -17.34
C ASP A 54 -7.18 3.33 -17.23
N ARG A 55 -8.50 3.11 -17.14
CA ARG A 55 -9.11 1.76 -17.04
C ARG A 55 -8.58 0.99 -15.82
N ILE A 56 -8.43 1.68 -14.69
CA ILE A 56 -8.00 1.04 -13.46
C ILE A 56 -9.04 0.00 -13.02
N ALA A 57 -8.58 -1.23 -12.77
CA ALA A 57 -9.44 -2.27 -12.21
C ALA A 57 -9.62 -2.06 -10.71
N GLN A 58 -10.67 -2.58 -10.10
CA GLN A 58 -10.79 -2.55 -8.64
C GLN A 58 -9.66 -3.39 -8.00
N PRO A 59 -9.07 -2.96 -6.86
CA PRO A 59 -8.02 -3.72 -6.16
C PRO A 59 -8.41 -5.18 -5.88
N LYS A 60 -9.69 -5.41 -5.58
CA LYS A 60 -10.27 -6.75 -5.34
C LYS A 60 -10.09 -7.73 -6.50
N SER A 61 -9.87 -7.24 -7.72
CA SER A 61 -9.58 -8.10 -8.88
C SER A 61 -8.23 -8.82 -8.78
N LEU A 62 -7.29 -8.30 -7.98
CA LEU A 62 -6.00 -8.92 -7.70
C LEU A 62 -6.02 -9.80 -6.45
N GLY A 63 -7.06 -9.71 -5.64
CA GLY A 63 -7.25 -10.54 -4.45
C GLY A 63 -8.43 -10.05 -3.60
N PRO A 64 -9.29 -10.94 -3.07
CA PRO A 64 -10.55 -10.55 -2.45
C PRO A 64 -10.38 -9.72 -1.16
N ALA A 65 -9.22 -9.80 -0.51
CA ALA A 65 -8.87 -9.03 0.69
C ALA A 65 -8.15 -7.70 0.41
N LEU A 66 -7.87 -7.37 -0.86
CA LEU A 66 -7.19 -6.14 -1.26
C LEU A 66 -8.21 -5.04 -1.54
N ASN A 67 -8.02 -3.87 -0.94
CA ASN A 67 -9.03 -2.83 -0.87
C ASN A 67 -8.59 -1.50 -1.50
N THR A 68 -7.29 -1.29 -1.69
CA THR A 68 -6.74 -0.04 -2.19
C THR A 68 -5.51 -0.26 -3.07
N TYR A 69 -5.10 0.75 -3.85
CA TYR A 69 -3.79 0.78 -4.47
C TYR A 69 -2.88 1.76 -3.73
N VAL A 70 -1.68 1.31 -3.37
CA VAL A 70 -0.66 2.12 -2.71
C VAL A 70 0.46 2.41 -3.70
N VAL A 71 0.88 3.68 -3.75
CA VAL A 71 2.01 4.13 -4.55
C VAL A 71 3.26 4.12 -3.70
N TRP A 72 4.32 3.49 -4.23
CA TRP A 72 5.64 3.43 -3.62
C TRP A 72 6.65 4.14 -4.51
N ALA A 73 7.47 4.99 -3.91
CA ALA A 73 8.75 5.33 -4.51
C ALA A 73 9.79 4.28 -4.12
N VAL A 74 10.56 3.82 -5.10
CA VAL A 74 11.58 2.78 -4.92
C VAL A 74 12.95 3.36 -5.24
N SER A 75 13.85 3.38 -4.26
CA SER A 75 15.21 3.89 -4.46
C SER A 75 16.06 2.93 -5.32
N PRO A 76 17.20 3.37 -5.88
CA PRO A 76 18.15 2.49 -6.57
C PRO A 76 18.66 1.33 -5.70
N GLU A 77 18.66 1.50 -4.38
CA GLU A 77 19.06 0.52 -3.37
C GLU A 77 17.92 -0.44 -2.99
N GLY A 78 16.73 -0.28 -3.58
CA GLY A 78 15.56 -1.12 -3.30
C GLY A 78 14.79 -0.73 -2.04
N ILE A 79 15.00 0.49 -1.52
CA ILE A 79 14.23 0.99 -0.39
C ILE A 79 12.86 1.44 -0.88
N PHE A 80 11.80 0.97 -0.22
CA PHE A 80 10.42 1.36 -0.49
C PHE A 80 10.00 2.53 0.41
N ASP A 81 9.40 3.55 -0.18
CA ASP A 81 8.78 4.69 0.50
C ASP A 81 7.29 4.73 0.12
N ASN A 82 6.41 4.52 1.10
CA ASN A 82 4.95 4.54 0.91
C ASN A 82 4.48 5.99 0.76
N LEU A 83 4.02 6.36 -0.43
CA LEU A 83 3.58 7.72 -0.73
C LEU A 83 2.07 7.92 -0.50
N GLY A 84 1.30 6.84 -0.35
CA GLY A 84 -0.13 6.88 -0.07
C GLY A 84 -1.00 6.19 -1.12
N GLU A 85 -2.31 6.43 -0.99
CA GLU A 85 -3.36 5.74 -1.73
C GLU A 85 -3.77 6.46 -3.02
N VAL A 86 -3.95 5.69 -4.10
CA VAL A 86 -4.51 6.17 -5.36
C VAL A 86 -6.00 6.49 -5.17
N GLN A 87 -6.41 7.69 -5.58
CA GLN A 87 -7.81 8.05 -5.64
C GLN A 87 -8.46 7.43 -6.87
N ILE A 88 -9.48 6.60 -6.67
CA ILE A 88 -10.20 5.93 -7.75
C ILE A 88 -11.57 6.60 -7.94
N ASN A 89 -11.83 7.08 -9.15
CA ASN A 89 -13.15 7.56 -9.56
C ASN A 89 -13.61 6.80 -10.81
N GLY A 90 -14.55 5.87 -10.61
CA GLY A 90 -14.98 4.96 -11.67
C GLY A 90 -13.82 4.09 -12.16
N ASN A 91 -13.39 4.31 -13.40
CA ASN A 91 -12.28 3.60 -14.04
C ASN A 91 -11.03 4.47 -14.22
N LYS A 92 -10.93 5.59 -13.50
CA LYS A 92 -9.77 6.48 -13.49
C LYS A 92 -9.09 6.45 -12.12
N GLY A 93 -7.77 6.32 -12.13
CA GLY A 93 -6.92 6.48 -10.95
C GLY A 93 -6.12 7.77 -11.04
N GLN A 94 -6.06 8.52 -9.94
CA GLN A 94 -5.25 9.73 -9.82
C GLN A 94 -4.47 9.71 -8.51
N PHE A 95 -3.25 10.24 -8.55
CA PHE A 95 -2.43 10.36 -7.35
C PHE A 95 -1.48 11.54 -7.48
N THR A 96 -1.25 12.24 -6.37
CA THR A 96 -0.25 13.30 -6.26
C THR A 96 0.41 13.23 -4.90
N ALA A 97 1.75 13.28 -4.88
CA ALA A 97 2.53 13.30 -3.66
C ALA A 97 3.88 13.98 -3.90
N THR A 98 4.66 14.08 -2.83
CA THR A 98 6.04 14.54 -2.85
C THR A 98 6.95 13.51 -2.22
N THR A 99 8.17 13.38 -2.73
CA THR A 99 9.24 12.56 -2.13
C THR A 99 10.55 13.35 -2.12
N ARG A 100 11.48 12.97 -1.25
CA ARG A 100 12.83 13.55 -1.23
C ARG A 100 13.74 12.94 -2.28
N PHE A 101 13.41 11.77 -2.82
CA PHE A 101 14.23 11.09 -3.82
C PHE A 101 14.38 11.90 -5.11
N GLY A 102 15.63 12.11 -5.53
CA GLY A 102 15.99 12.67 -6.84
C GLY A 102 16.18 11.60 -7.91
N GLN A 103 16.27 10.33 -7.51
CA GLN A 103 16.36 9.18 -8.39
C GLN A 103 15.55 8.02 -7.78
N PHE A 104 14.52 7.55 -8.48
CA PHE A 104 13.63 6.49 -8.00
C PHE A 104 12.80 5.89 -9.14
N GLY A 105 12.19 4.75 -8.88
CA GLY A 105 11.13 4.14 -9.69
C GLY A 105 9.79 4.23 -8.96
N ILE A 106 8.71 4.00 -9.69
CA ILE A 106 7.35 3.97 -9.12
C ILE A 106 6.86 2.52 -9.18
N LEU A 107 6.39 2.02 -8.05
CA LEU A 107 5.67 0.76 -7.94
C LEU A 107 4.28 1.04 -7.39
N ILE A 108 3.25 0.39 -7.92
CA ILE A 108 1.89 0.47 -7.40
C ILE A 108 1.41 -0.95 -7.14
N THR A 109 1.02 -1.23 -5.90
CA THR A 109 0.51 -2.53 -5.47
C THR A 109 -0.91 -2.40 -4.96
N ALA A 110 -1.69 -3.48 -5.10
CA ALA A 110 -2.95 -3.60 -4.39
C ALA A 110 -2.69 -4.06 -2.95
N GLU A 111 -3.32 -3.40 -2.00
CA GLU A 111 -3.05 -3.58 -0.57
C GLU A 111 -4.35 -3.73 0.25
N PRO A 112 -4.29 -4.40 1.41
CA PRO A 112 -5.43 -4.48 2.33
C PRO A 112 -5.83 -3.11 2.91
N HIS A 113 -4.84 -2.22 3.15
CA HIS A 113 -5.04 -0.84 3.61
C HIS A 113 -3.87 0.06 3.21
N TYR A 114 -4.06 1.38 3.20
CA TYR A 114 -3.07 2.32 2.66
C TYR A 114 -1.79 2.49 3.50
N MET A 115 -1.83 2.23 4.80
CA MET A 115 -0.68 2.42 5.71
C MET A 115 0.31 1.24 5.80
N VAL A 116 0.27 0.26 4.89
CA VAL A 116 1.22 -0.86 4.92
C VAL A 116 2.67 -0.37 4.85
N ASP A 117 3.59 -1.09 5.50
CA ASP A 117 5.03 -0.75 5.60
C ASP A 117 5.91 -1.47 4.58
N ARG A 118 5.36 -2.48 3.91
CA ARG A 118 6.01 -3.18 2.78
C ARG A 118 4.97 -3.49 1.70
N PRO A 119 5.37 -3.48 0.42
CA PRO A 119 4.50 -3.87 -0.68
C PRO A 119 4.12 -5.36 -0.62
N SER A 120 2.86 -5.65 -0.90
CA SER A 120 2.40 -7.01 -1.20
C SER A 120 2.95 -7.51 -2.53
N SER A 121 2.75 -8.79 -2.81
CA SER A 121 3.07 -9.37 -4.12
C SER A 121 2.07 -9.00 -5.22
N ALA A 122 0.97 -8.32 -4.90
CA ALA A 122 -0.08 -7.93 -5.85
C ALA A 122 0.31 -6.64 -6.61
N VAL A 123 1.36 -6.71 -7.42
CA VAL A 123 1.80 -5.59 -8.27
C VAL A 123 0.77 -5.29 -9.35
N ALA A 124 0.32 -4.04 -9.39
CA ALA A 124 -0.66 -3.56 -10.37
C ALA A 124 0.01 -2.72 -11.47
N TYR A 125 0.93 -1.84 -11.09
CA TYR A 125 1.68 -1.00 -12.03
C TYR A 125 3.13 -0.83 -11.60
N ARG A 126 4.02 -0.61 -12.56
CA ARG A 126 5.42 -0.30 -12.29
C ARG A 126 6.02 0.58 -13.37
N SER A 127 7.02 1.38 -13.02
CA SER A 127 7.79 2.16 -13.97
C SER A 127 8.49 1.24 -14.96
N GLN A 128 8.16 1.39 -16.24
CA GLN A 128 8.86 0.73 -17.34
C GLN A 128 9.03 1.75 -18.46
N THR A 129 10.21 2.38 -18.53
CA THR A 129 10.53 3.33 -19.60
C THR A 129 11.00 2.58 -20.85
N PRO A 130 10.83 3.15 -22.06
CA PRO A 130 11.40 2.57 -23.27
C PRO A 130 12.91 2.34 -23.12
N LYS A 131 13.44 1.22 -23.66
CA LYS A 131 14.87 0.86 -23.57
C LYS A 131 15.82 1.91 -24.14
N THR A 132 15.33 2.83 -24.97
CA THR A 132 16.09 3.90 -25.60
C THR A 132 16.37 5.09 -24.68
N ASP A 133 15.77 5.14 -23.49
CA ASP A 133 16.00 6.22 -22.53
C ASP A 133 17.30 5.99 -21.73
N ILE A 134 18.29 6.85 -21.93
CA ILE A 134 19.60 6.79 -21.28
C ILE A 134 19.56 7.09 -19.76
N ARG A 135 18.44 7.63 -19.25
CA ARG A 135 18.27 7.95 -17.81
C ARG A 135 17.78 6.74 -17.00
N ARG A 136 17.56 5.62 -17.66
CA ARG A 136 17.00 4.40 -17.11
C ARG A 136 18.09 3.54 -16.45
N LYS A 137 17.81 3.08 -15.22
CA LYS A 137 18.46 1.93 -14.61
C LYS A 137 17.39 0.94 -14.17
N THR A 138 17.39 -0.26 -14.74
CA THR A 138 16.49 -1.32 -14.25
C THR A 138 17.07 -1.90 -12.97
N VAL A 139 16.24 -2.03 -11.94
CA VAL A 139 16.56 -2.71 -10.68
C VAL A 139 15.54 -3.79 -10.43
N SER A 140 15.95 -4.85 -9.72
CA SER A 140 15.05 -5.91 -9.26
C SER A 140 14.84 -5.73 -7.76
N VAL A 141 13.58 -5.71 -7.31
CA VAL A 141 13.23 -5.58 -5.90
C VAL A 141 12.31 -6.70 -5.46
N GLU A 142 12.46 -7.10 -4.19
CA GLU A 142 11.64 -8.14 -3.59
C GLU A 142 10.36 -7.54 -2.99
N VAL A 143 9.21 -8.13 -3.34
CA VAL A 143 7.90 -7.76 -2.81
C VAL A 143 7.19 -8.98 -2.23
N GLY A 144 6.12 -8.76 -1.46
CA GLY A 144 5.34 -9.86 -0.89
C GLY A 144 5.96 -10.44 0.37
N SER A 145 6.69 -9.63 1.15
CA SER A 145 7.27 -10.06 2.43
C SER A 145 6.22 -10.46 3.48
N TYR A 146 4.95 -10.08 3.27
CA TYR A 146 3.84 -10.41 4.16
C TYR A 146 2.81 -11.28 3.45
N ASP A 147 2.40 -12.36 4.13
CA ASP A 147 1.32 -13.22 3.66
C ASP A 147 -0.03 -12.69 4.13
N TYR A 148 -0.89 -12.37 3.16
CA TYR A 148 -2.27 -11.94 3.36
C TYR A 148 -3.30 -13.04 3.00
N SER A 149 -2.87 -14.27 2.72
CA SER A 149 -3.73 -15.40 2.34
C SER A 149 -4.79 -15.75 3.40
N SER A 150 -4.50 -15.46 4.67
CA SER A 150 -5.39 -15.68 5.81
C SER A 150 -6.40 -14.56 6.06
N LEU A 151 -6.36 -13.47 5.29
CA LEU A 151 -7.32 -12.38 5.44
C LEU A 151 -8.70 -12.81 4.95
N VAL A 152 -9.71 -12.46 5.73
CA VAL A 152 -11.10 -12.67 5.37
C VAL A 152 -11.61 -11.39 4.75
N ALA A 153 -12.08 -11.49 3.49
CA ALA A 153 -12.62 -10.33 2.79
C ALA A 153 -13.77 -9.70 3.58
N THR A 154 -13.59 -8.43 3.94
CA THR A 154 -14.61 -7.68 4.65
C THR A 154 -15.66 -7.15 3.67
N SER A 155 -16.94 -7.27 4.02
CA SER A 155 -18.04 -6.74 3.20
C SER A 155 -17.91 -5.23 3.03
N SER A 156 -18.04 -4.77 1.79
CA SER A 156 -18.07 -3.35 1.42
C SER A 156 -19.49 -2.84 1.17
N ILE A 157 -20.52 -3.68 1.36
CA ILE A 157 -21.91 -3.28 1.10
C ILE A 157 -22.36 -2.28 2.16
N GLY A 158 -22.81 -1.10 1.73
CA GLY A 158 -23.35 -0.07 2.61
C GLY A 158 -22.33 0.64 3.49
N VAL A 159 -21.03 0.41 3.31
CA VAL A 159 -19.96 1.04 4.08
C VAL A 159 -18.91 1.68 3.16
N GLN A 160 -18.29 2.74 3.64
CA GLN A 160 -17.22 3.44 2.93
C GLN A 160 -15.96 2.57 2.82
N GLY A 161 -15.21 2.71 1.73
CA GLY A 161 -14.04 1.85 1.45
C GLY A 161 -12.97 1.86 2.54
N TRP A 162 -12.76 3.00 3.19
CA TRP A 162 -11.79 3.12 4.29
C TRP A 162 -12.22 2.43 5.60
N VAL A 163 -13.52 2.17 5.80
CA VAL A 163 -13.98 1.27 6.89
C VAL A 163 -13.50 -0.15 6.64
N VAL A 164 -13.58 -0.60 5.39
CA VAL A 164 -13.12 -1.93 4.97
C VAL A 164 -11.61 -2.06 5.20
N GLN A 165 -10.85 -1.01 4.86
CA GLN A 165 -9.41 -0.93 5.14
C GLN A 165 -9.11 -0.98 6.65
N ALA A 166 -9.87 -0.25 7.47
CA ALA A 166 -9.72 -0.26 8.93
C ALA A 166 -9.92 -1.66 9.54
N ARG A 167 -10.98 -2.35 9.12
CA ARG A 167 -11.25 -3.74 9.54
C ARG A 167 -10.14 -4.70 9.07
N ALA A 168 -9.66 -4.54 7.83
CA ALA A 168 -8.55 -5.34 7.31
C ALA A 168 -7.25 -5.10 8.11
N ALA A 169 -6.91 -3.85 8.42
CA ALA A 169 -5.74 -3.51 9.24
C ALA A 169 -5.81 -4.17 10.62
N PHE A 170 -6.96 -4.09 11.29
CA PHE A 170 -7.17 -4.73 12.59
C PHE A 170 -7.05 -6.26 12.51
N GLN A 171 -7.59 -6.87 11.45
CA GLN A 171 -7.44 -8.31 11.21
C GLN A 171 -5.97 -8.71 11.03
N ILE A 172 -5.17 -7.93 10.29
CA ILE A 172 -3.74 -8.17 10.12
C ILE A 172 -3.03 -8.16 11.48
N ALA A 173 -3.28 -7.14 12.31
CA ALA A 173 -2.69 -7.02 13.65
C ALA A 173 -3.01 -8.25 14.51
N ARG A 174 -4.26 -8.71 14.47
CA ARG A 174 -4.68 -9.93 15.16
C ARG A 174 -3.98 -11.17 14.62
N ASN A 175 -3.93 -11.35 13.30
CA ASN A 175 -3.36 -12.54 12.66
C ASN A 175 -1.85 -12.67 12.93
N VAL A 176 -1.13 -11.55 13.06
CA VAL A 176 0.29 -11.58 13.44
C VAL A 176 0.53 -11.82 14.94
N GLY A 177 -0.53 -11.89 15.76
CA GLY A 177 -0.45 -12.12 17.20
C GLY A 177 -0.06 -10.87 17.99
N ALA A 178 -0.48 -9.69 17.55
CA ALA A 178 -0.13 -8.43 18.20
C ALA A 178 -0.67 -8.32 19.63
N ASP A 179 -1.74 -9.05 19.98
CA ASP A 179 -2.21 -9.21 21.35
C ASP A 179 -1.12 -9.74 22.31
N ARG A 180 -0.20 -10.57 21.81
CA ARG A 180 0.91 -11.14 22.59
C ARG A 180 2.19 -10.35 22.44
N PHE A 181 2.52 -9.94 21.23
CA PHE A 181 3.82 -9.34 20.93
C PHE A 181 3.82 -7.80 21.03
N ALA A 182 2.67 -7.14 20.86
CA ALA A 182 2.51 -5.69 20.92
C ALA A 182 1.23 -5.30 21.68
N PRO A 183 1.07 -5.73 22.95
CA PRO A 183 -0.20 -5.66 23.67
C PRO A 183 -0.68 -4.22 23.91
N GLU A 184 0.23 -3.25 24.02
CA GLU A 184 -0.14 -1.84 24.20
C GLU A 184 -0.74 -1.26 22.92
N GLU A 185 -0.05 -1.39 21.80
CA GLU A 185 -0.51 -0.93 20.49
C GLU A 185 -1.78 -1.66 20.07
N PHE A 186 -1.85 -2.98 20.31
CA PHE A 186 -3.02 -3.78 19.98
C PHE A 186 -4.24 -3.36 20.80
N ARG A 187 -4.08 -3.05 22.09
CA ARG A 187 -5.16 -2.52 22.93
C ARG A 187 -5.69 -1.19 22.41
N ASN A 188 -4.81 -0.29 21.97
CA ASN A 188 -5.25 0.97 21.33
C ASN A 188 -6.02 0.70 20.03
N ALA A 189 -5.58 -0.27 19.22
CA ALA A 189 -6.31 -0.69 18.03
C ALA A 189 -7.69 -1.28 18.37
N GLN A 190 -7.79 -2.07 19.45
CA GLN A 190 -9.06 -2.63 19.94
C GLN A 190 -10.05 -1.55 20.38
N VAL A 191 -9.58 -0.53 21.11
CA VAL A 191 -10.41 0.61 21.51
C VAL A 191 -10.90 1.35 20.27
N ALA A 192 -9.99 1.69 19.35
CA ALA A 192 -10.33 2.44 18.14
C ALA A 192 -11.35 1.70 17.26
N ILE A 193 -11.19 0.38 17.05
CA ILE A 193 -12.14 -0.38 16.22
C ILE A 193 -13.50 -0.49 16.92
N GLY A 194 -13.52 -0.65 18.25
CA GLY A 194 -14.77 -0.63 19.01
C GLY A 194 -15.54 0.69 18.83
N SER A 195 -14.85 1.82 18.94
CA SER A 195 -15.43 3.14 18.70
C SER A 195 -15.92 3.31 17.25
N LEU A 196 -15.17 2.83 16.26
CA LEU A 196 -15.58 2.89 14.86
C LEU A 196 -16.88 2.10 14.62
N GLU A 197 -16.97 0.87 15.12
CA GLU A 197 -18.15 0.02 14.92
C GLU A 197 -19.40 0.57 15.63
N GLU A 198 -19.22 1.19 16.80
CA GLU A 198 -20.29 1.90 17.48
C GLU A 198 -20.81 3.09 16.66
N LEU A 199 -19.90 3.91 16.10
CA LEU A 199 -20.27 5.05 15.26
C LEU A 199 -20.98 4.60 13.98
N ILE A 200 -20.55 3.50 13.37
CA ILE A 200 -21.22 2.89 12.20
C ILE A 200 -22.65 2.46 12.59
N THR A 201 -22.81 1.81 13.74
CA THR A 201 -24.12 1.37 14.25
C THR A 201 -25.07 2.56 14.46
N ARG A 202 -24.52 3.71 14.89
CA ARG A 202 -25.25 4.96 15.07
C ARG A 202 -25.45 5.76 13.77
N ALA A 203 -25.03 5.24 12.62
CA ALA A 203 -25.05 5.93 11.33
C ALA A 203 -24.39 7.32 11.37
N ALA A 204 -23.26 7.44 12.06
CA ALA A 204 -22.49 8.67 12.10
C ALA A 204 -22.06 9.10 10.67
N PRO A 205 -21.98 10.41 10.40
CA PRO A 205 -21.58 10.91 9.10
C PRO A 205 -20.10 10.65 8.80
N ALA A 206 -19.74 10.73 7.51
CA ALA A 206 -18.42 10.34 7.00
C ALA A 206 -17.26 11.16 7.57
N ASP A 207 -17.48 12.43 7.88
CA ASP A 207 -16.51 13.34 8.50
C ASP A 207 -16.14 12.95 9.93
N ILE A 208 -17.01 12.23 10.64
CA ILE A 208 -16.72 11.65 11.97
C ILE A 208 -16.10 10.26 11.84
N LEU A 209 -16.60 9.46 10.90
CA LEU A 209 -16.14 8.09 10.71
C LEU A 209 -14.72 8.02 10.12
N TRP A 210 -14.36 8.91 9.19
CA TRP A 210 -13.05 8.88 8.54
C TRP A 210 -11.86 9.03 9.50
N PRO A 211 -11.83 10.03 10.41
CA PRO A 211 -10.76 10.13 11.41
C PRO A 211 -10.66 8.87 12.27
N THR A 212 -11.80 8.35 12.74
CA THR A 212 -11.83 7.14 13.59
C THR A 212 -11.31 5.91 12.84
N ALA A 213 -11.69 5.74 11.56
CA ALA A 213 -11.16 4.66 10.74
C ALA A 213 -9.64 4.81 10.48
N SER A 214 -9.17 6.03 10.27
CA SER A 214 -7.74 6.32 10.12
C SER A 214 -6.96 5.99 11.41
N GLU A 215 -7.54 6.25 12.59
CA GLU A 215 -6.97 5.83 13.87
C GLU A 215 -6.88 4.32 13.99
N VAL A 216 -7.92 3.58 13.60
CA VAL A 216 -7.89 2.10 13.58
C VAL A 216 -6.75 1.61 12.70
N ILE A 217 -6.62 2.13 11.49
CA ILE A 217 -5.56 1.74 10.55
C ILE A 217 -4.19 2.03 11.17
N GLY A 218 -4.00 3.24 11.71
CA GLY A 218 -2.73 3.65 12.32
C GLY A 218 -2.33 2.81 13.52
N TRP A 219 -3.24 2.56 14.47
CA TRP A 219 -2.96 1.73 15.64
C TRP A 219 -2.73 0.27 15.26
N SER A 220 -3.54 -0.28 14.36
CA SER A 220 -3.39 -1.66 13.91
C SER A 220 -2.08 -1.87 13.15
N GLN A 221 -1.65 -0.91 12.33
CA GLN A 221 -0.37 -0.97 11.64
C GLN A 221 0.80 -0.89 12.63
N ARG A 222 0.75 0.03 13.62
CA ARG A 222 1.77 0.08 14.67
C ARG A 222 1.88 -1.23 15.43
N ALA A 223 0.74 -1.81 15.82
CA ALA A 223 0.68 -3.10 16.48
C ALA A 223 1.26 -4.22 15.60
N THR A 224 0.96 -4.20 14.31
CA THR A 224 1.48 -5.17 13.33
C THR A 224 3.00 -5.12 13.21
N VAL A 225 3.56 -3.92 13.02
CA VAL A 225 5.00 -3.71 12.88
C VAL A 225 5.73 -4.10 14.17
N ALA A 226 5.23 -3.64 15.32
CA ALA A 226 5.81 -3.96 16.63
C ALA A 226 5.77 -5.47 16.92
N ALA A 227 4.69 -6.14 16.54
CA ALA A 227 4.56 -7.60 16.73
C ALA A 227 5.54 -8.38 15.84
N ARG A 228 5.72 -7.97 14.58
CA ARG A 228 6.66 -8.59 13.64
C ARG A 228 8.12 -8.40 14.07
N ALA A 229 8.46 -7.27 14.66
CA ALA A 229 9.82 -6.99 15.15
C ALA A 229 10.25 -7.85 16.35
N LYS A 230 9.32 -8.55 17.00
CA LYS A 230 9.57 -9.39 18.20
C LYS A 230 9.47 -10.90 17.93
N LYS A 231 9.17 -11.30 16.70
CA LYS A 231 9.19 -12.69 16.25
C LYS A 231 10.56 -13.05 15.72
#